data_AF-K1UMH8-F1
#
_entry.id   AF-K1UMH8-F1
#
_cell.length_a   1.000
_cell.length_b   1.000
_cell.length_c   1.000
_cell.angle_alpha   90.00
_cell.angle_beta   90.00
_cell.angle_gamma   90.00
#
_symmetry.space_group_name_H-M   'P 1'
#
loop_
_entity.id
_entity.type
_entity.pdbx_description
1 polymer ?
#
loop_
_entity_poly.entity_id
_entity_poly.type
_entity_poly.pdbx_seq_one_letter_code
_entity_poly.pdbx_strand_id
1 'polypeptide(L)'
;FYVGTEVGIGNNMNLHAMDLMGHGYNLSPALLATLYWGGFMIGRMVSAGLKNVAPRPMLLVVTVAAIVLMSISMFTENLWLMAAVGLFHSVMWSCIFTLAVDGLKEYTSKASGVFMMGVFGGAVFPVLQGLLADYIGSWQFTWLVPLFCEFVILWYGLVGYKKQEA
;
A
#
# COMPACT_ATOMS: atom_id res chain seq x y z
N PHE A 1 -6.71 -1.92 -5.98
CA PHE A 1 -6.26 -2.48 -4.70
C PHE A 1 -5.04 -1.74 -4.17
N TYR A 2 -3.91 -1.73 -4.89
CA TYR A 2 -2.70 -1.02 -4.43
C TYR A 2 -2.91 0.47 -4.13
N VAL A 3 -3.42 1.27 -5.08
CA VAL A 3 -3.60 2.72 -4.86
C VAL A 3 -4.53 3.01 -3.68
N GLY A 4 -5.60 2.21 -3.54
CA GLY A 4 -6.49 2.32 -2.39
C GLY A 4 -5.79 2.07 -1.06
N THR A 5 -4.83 1.14 -1.04
CA THR A 5 -4.02 0.81 0.15
C THR A 5 -2.99 1.90 0.43
N GLU A 6 -2.24 2.33 -0.59
CA GLU A 6 -1.23 3.39 -0.48
C GLU A 6 -1.84 4.70 0.05
N VAL A 7 -2.93 5.14 -0.57
CA VAL A 7 -3.62 6.38 -0.19
C VAL A 7 -4.38 6.20 1.12
N GLY A 8 -5.00 5.03 1.33
CA GLY A 8 -5.68 4.68 2.57
C GLY A 8 -4.77 4.78 3.78
N ILE A 9 -3.58 4.18 3.72
CA ILE A 9 -2.58 4.29 4.78
C ILE A 9 -2.12 5.73 4.98
N GLY A 10 -1.70 6.40 3.90
CA GLY A 10 -1.18 7.78 4.00
C GLY A 10 -2.19 8.77 4.59
N ASN A 11 -3.48 8.64 4.25
CA ASN A 11 -4.54 9.52 4.75
C ASN A 11 -5.00 9.14 6.16
N ASN A 12 -5.38 7.88 6.36
CA ASN A 12 -6.06 7.45 7.58
C ASN A 12 -5.10 7.24 8.75
N MET A 13 -3.80 7.07 8.50
CA MET A 13 -2.81 7.05 9.57
C MET A 13 -2.78 8.37 10.34
N ASN A 14 -2.97 9.50 9.64
CA ASN A 14 -3.03 10.80 10.29
C ASN A 14 -4.27 10.94 11.16
N LEU A 15 -5.42 10.46 10.67
CA LEU A 15 -6.68 10.47 11.41
C LEU A 15 -6.61 9.56 12.64
N HIS A 16 -6.05 8.37 12.51
CA HIS A 16 -5.80 7.48 13.64
C HIS A 16 -4.82 8.09 14.65
N ALA A 17 -3.76 8.77 14.18
CA ALA A 17 -2.85 9.46 15.09
C ALA A 17 -3.56 10.58 15.87
N MET A 18 -4.45 11.35 15.22
CA MET A 18 -5.27 12.36 15.88
C MET A 18 -6.22 11.76 16.93
N ASP A 19 -6.81 10.61 16.63
CA ASP A 19 -7.67 9.87 17.56
C ASP A 19 -6.89 9.40 18.81
N LEU A 20 -5.72 8.78 18.61
CA LEU A 20 -4.85 8.37 19.72
C LEU A 20 -4.36 9.56 20.56
N MET A 21 -4.10 10.72 19.94
CA MET A 21 -3.78 11.94 20.68
C MET A 21 -4.92 12.38 21.60
N GLY A 22 -6.18 12.22 21.17
CA GLY A 22 -7.35 12.45 22.01
C GLY A 22 -7.40 11.56 23.25
N HIS A 23 -6.75 10.39 23.19
CA HIS A 23 -6.62 9.41 24.27
C HIS A 23 -5.32 9.58 25.09
N GLY A 24 -4.55 10.65 24.88
CA GLY A 24 -3.37 10.99 25.67
C GLY A 24 -2.03 10.50 25.09
N TYR A 25 -2.01 9.97 23.87
CA TYR A 25 -0.75 9.60 23.20
C TYR A 25 -0.05 10.84 22.65
N ASN A 26 1.27 10.91 22.84
CA ASN A 26 2.08 11.99 22.25
C ASN A 26 2.60 11.59 20.86
N LEU A 27 1.74 11.75 19.85
CA LEU A 27 2.07 11.50 18.44
C LEU A 27 2.06 12.81 17.65
N SER A 28 2.80 12.83 16.54
CA SER A 28 2.75 13.93 15.57
C SER A 28 2.26 13.39 14.22
N PRO A 29 0.99 13.62 13.84
CA PRO A 29 0.45 13.19 12.56
C PRO A 29 1.27 13.70 11.38
N ALA A 30 1.73 14.96 11.44
CA ALA A 30 2.59 15.55 10.42
C ALA A 30 3.93 14.82 10.28
N LEU A 31 4.55 14.40 11.39
CA LEU A 31 5.79 13.65 11.36
C LEU A 31 5.57 12.24 10.82
N LEU A 32 4.49 11.56 11.21
CA LEU A 32 4.12 10.25 10.66
C LEU A 32 3.92 10.32 9.15
N ALA A 33 3.17 11.31 8.65
CA ALA A 33 3.01 11.55 7.22
C ALA A 33 4.36 11.82 6.52
N THR A 34 5.21 12.63 7.14
CA THR A 34 6.56 12.93 6.61
C THR A 34 7.40 11.67 6.51
N LEU A 35 7.36 10.79 7.52
CA LEU A 35 8.09 9.53 7.50
C LEU A 35 7.53 8.56 6.47
N TYR A 36 6.21 8.48 6.33
CA TYR A 36 5.57 7.62 5.33
C TYR A 36 5.93 8.05 3.90
N TRP A 37 5.64 9.29 3.52
CA TRP A 37 5.92 9.80 2.17
C TRP A 37 7.41 10.02 1.90
N GLY A 38 8.17 10.44 2.91
CA GLY A 38 9.63 10.57 2.82
C GLY A 38 10.31 9.21 2.68
N GLY A 39 9.90 8.22 3.49
CA GLY A 39 10.32 6.84 3.37
C GLY A 39 9.96 6.24 2.01
N PHE A 40 8.78 6.57 1.49
CA PHE A 40 8.37 6.20 0.15
C PHE A 40 9.32 6.76 -0.92
N MET A 41 9.68 8.05 -0.85
CA MET A 41 10.66 8.65 -1.77
C MET A 41 12.02 7.94 -1.69
N ILE A 42 12.51 7.67 -0.49
CA ILE A 42 13.78 6.95 -0.26
C ILE A 42 13.71 5.54 -0.86
N GLY A 43 12.62 4.82 -0.64
CA GLY A 43 12.41 3.49 -1.21
C GLY A 43 12.47 3.51 -2.74
N ARG A 44 11.91 4.54 -3.38
CA ARG A 44 12.06 4.73 -4.83
C ARG A 44 13.52 4.92 -5.24
N MET A 45 14.26 5.77 -4.55
CA MET A 45 15.69 6.00 -4.84
C MET A 45 16.51 4.71 -4.72
N VAL A 46 16.27 3.92 -3.67
CA VAL A 46 16.94 2.62 -3.48
C VAL A 46 16.55 1.64 -4.59
N SER A 47 15.25 1.55 -4.92
CA SER A 47 14.76 0.64 -5.95
C SER A 47 15.27 0.98 -7.36
N ALA A 48 15.53 2.26 -7.65
CA ALA A 48 16.13 2.68 -8.92
C ALA A 48 17.55 2.12 -9.11
N GLY A 49 18.29 1.89 -8.02
CA GLY A 49 19.59 1.19 -8.04
C GLY A 49 19.47 -0.32 -8.28
N LEU A 50 18.30 -0.92 -8.05
CA LEU A 50 18.04 -2.36 -8.16
C LEU A 50 17.54 -2.79 -9.56
N LYS A 51 17.92 -2.06 -10.62
CA LYS A 51 17.48 -2.27 -12.01
C LYS A 51 17.70 -3.69 -12.57
N ASN A 52 18.61 -4.47 -11.98
CA ASN A 52 18.92 -5.85 -12.40
C ASN A 52 18.02 -6.91 -11.72
N VAL A 53 17.20 -6.51 -10.75
CA VAL A 53 16.31 -7.43 -10.02
C VAL A 53 15.00 -7.57 -10.79
N ALA A 54 14.54 -8.80 -10.99
CA ALA A 54 13.26 -9.04 -11.64
C ALA A 54 12.08 -8.42 -10.84
N PRO A 55 11.07 -7.82 -11.49
CA PRO A 55 9.96 -7.15 -10.80
C PRO A 55 9.15 -8.08 -9.87
N ARG A 56 9.00 -9.35 -10.22
CA ARG A 56 8.21 -10.31 -9.45
C ARG A 56 8.80 -10.62 -8.06
N PRO A 57 10.04 -11.12 -7.91
CA PRO A 57 10.60 -11.37 -6.57
C PRO A 57 10.67 -10.10 -5.74
N MET A 58 10.93 -8.95 -6.37
CA MET A 58 10.91 -7.65 -5.70
C MET A 58 9.52 -7.35 -5.11
N LEU A 59 8.46 -7.49 -5.91
CA LEU A 59 7.07 -7.33 -5.46
C LEU A 59 6.74 -8.25 -4.29
N LEU A 60 7.09 -9.54 -4.39
CA LEU A 60 6.79 -10.52 -3.33
C LEU A 60 7.47 -10.15 -2.01
N VAL A 61 8.75 -9.78 -2.05
CA VAL A 61 9.51 -9.42 -0.84
C VAL A 61 8.92 -8.18 -0.17
N VAL A 62 8.67 -7.11 -0.94
CA VAL A 62 8.13 -5.87 -0.36
C VAL A 62 6.69 -6.04 0.13
N THR A 63 5.87 -6.86 -0.55
CA THR A 63 4.49 -7.15 -0.14
C THR A 63 4.45 -7.95 1.16
N VAL A 64 5.27 -9.00 1.27
CA VAL A 64 5.35 -9.78 2.52
C VAL A 64 5.86 -8.91 3.68
N ALA A 65 6.89 -8.08 3.43
CA ALA A 65 7.38 -7.15 4.44
C ALA A 65 6.28 -6.16 4.88
N ALA A 66 5.55 -5.57 3.93
CA ALA A 66 4.45 -4.66 4.22
C ALA A 66 3.35 -5.34 5.06
N ILE A 67 2.90 -6.55 4.68
CA ILE A 67 1.91 -7.32 5.44
C ILE A 67 2.36 -7.54 6.89
N VAL A 68 3.62 -7.96 7.09
CA VAL A 68 4.16 -8.20 8.43
C VAL A 68 4.19 -6.91 9.24
N LEU A 69 4.73 -5.82 8.69
CA LEU A 69 4.79 -4.52 9.38
C LEU A 69 3.40 -3.99 9.72
N MET A 70 2.46 -4.04 8.78
CA MET A 70 1.08 -3.60 8.97
C MET A 70 0.37 -4.44 10.03
N SER A 71 0.56 -5.76 10.02
CA SER A 71 -0.04 -6.64 11.02
C SER A 71 0.49 -6.33 12.42
N ILE A 72 1.82 -6.20 12.57
CA ILE A 72 2.42 -5.83 13.86
C ILE A 72 1.92 -4.44 14.30
N SER A 73 1.90 -3.46 13.40
CA SER A 73 1.42 -2.11 13.68
C SER A 73 -0.04 -2.11 14.16
N MET A 74 -0.91 -2.90 13.54
CA MET A 74 -2.32 -3.03 13.92
C MET A 74 -2.49 -3.63 15.32
N PHE A 75 -1.80 -4.73 15.65
CA PHE A 75 -1.93 -5.37 16.96
C PHE A 75 -1.24 -4.61 18.11
N THR A 76 -0.22 -3.82 17.79
CA THR A 76 0.54 -3.03 18.79
C THR A 76 0.14 -1.57 18.85
N GLU A 77 -0.80 -1.13 18.01
CA GLU A 77 -1.19 0.28 17.78
C GLU A 77 0.01 1.22 17.53
N ASN A 78 1.11 0.67 17.01
CA ASN A 78 2.32 1.43 16.77
C ASN A 78 2.33 2.03 15.36
N LEU A 79 1.91 3.28 15.24
CA LEU A 79 1.84 4.00 13.96
C LEU A 79 3.20 4.31 13.34
N TRP A 80 4.30 4.24 14.08
CA TRP A 80 5.64 4.38 13.50
C TRP A 80 5.98 3.21 12.57
N LEU A 81 5.51 2.00 12.92
CA LEU A 81 5.62 0.84 12.04
C LEU A 81 4.75 1.00 10.80
N MET A 82 3.55 1.58 10.95
CA MET A 82 2.69 1.91 9.80
C MET A 82 3.37 2.92 8.87
N ALA A 83 4.02 3.96 9.41
CA ALA A 83 4.76 4.92 8.61
C ALA A 83 5.92 4.26 7.84
N ALA A 84 6.62 3.31 8.45
CA ALA A 84 7.70 2.55 7.80
C ALA A 84 7.22 1.71 6.59
N VAL A 85 5.93 1.35 6.52
CA VAL A 85 5.33 0.64 5.37
C VAL A 85 5.51 1.42 4.07
N GLY A 86 5.54 2.76 4.13
CA GLY A 86 5.75 3.63 2.97
C GLY A 86 7.02 3.28 2.19
N LEU A 87 8.08 2.85 2.87
CA LEU A 87 9.33 2.39 2.25
C LEU A 87 9.14 1.17 1.35
N PHE A 88 8.26 0.25 1.73
CA PHE A 88 8.00 -0.97 0.98
C PHE A 88 6.98 -0.74 -0.14
N HIS A 89 5.97 0.09 0.10
CA HIS A 89 4.98 0.46 -0.90
C HIS A 89 5.62 1.14 -2.11
N SER A 90 6.70 1.91 -1.93
CA SER A 90 7.34 2.70 -2.98
C SER A 90 7.61 1.97 -4.31
N VAL A 91 7.87 0.67 -4.24
CA VAL A 91 8.28 -0.17 -5.37
C VAL A 91 7.09 -0.92 -6.00
N MET A 92 6.05 -1.17 -5.22
CA MET A 92 4.95 -2.04 -5.61
C MET A 92 4.25 -1.55 -6.87
N TRP A 93 3.94 -0.25 -6.99
CA TRP A 93 3.30 0.30 -8.18
C TRP A 93 4.09 -0.01 -9.46
N SER A 94 5.40 0.24 -9.46
CA SER A 94 6.25 -0.02 -10.62
C SER A 94 6.29 -1.51 -10.97
N CYS A 95 6.43 -2.39 -9.97
CA CYS A 95 6.45 -3.82 -10.23
C CYS A 95 5.10 -4.32 -10.75
N ILE A 96 3.98 -3.89 -10.15
CA ILE A 96 2.64 -4.26 -10.58
C ILE A 96 2.39 -3.78 -12.00
N PHE A 97 2.74 -2.53 -12.32
CA PHE A 97 2.58 -1.97 -13.66
C PHE A 97 3.40 -2.76 -14.69
N THR A 98 4.69 -3.01 -14.41
CA THR A 98 5.56 -3.78 -15.32
C THR A 98 5.01 -5.19 -15.56
N LEU A 99 4.53 -5.87 -14.52
CA LEU A 99 3.91 -7.19 -14.67
C LEU A 99 2.57 -7.13 -15.43
N ALA A 100 1.78 -6.08 -15.21
CA ALA A 100 0.46 -5.93 -15.84
C ALA A 100 0.54 -5.65 -17.33
N VAL A 101 1.60 -4.97 -17.80
CA VAL A 101 1.81 -4.67 -19.22
C VAL A 101 2.61 -5.74 -19.97
N ASP A 102 3.12 -6.76 -19.27
CA ASP A 102 4.08 -7.70 -19.83
C ASP A 102 3.51 -8.52 -20.99
N GLY A 103 4.13 -8.37 -22.16
CA GLY A 103 3.78 -9.03 -23.42
C GLY A 103 2.34 -8.81 -23.91
N LEU A 104 1.74 -7.64 -23.63
CA LEU A 104 0.51 -7.16 -24.29
C LEU A 104 0.76 -6.53 -25.68
N LYS A 105 2.02 -6.26 -26.03
CA LYS A 105 2.45 -5.73 -27.35
C LYS A 105 1.59 -4.52 -27.76
N GLU A 106 0.84 -4.60 -28.85
CA GLU A 106 0.00 -3.52 -29.38
C GLU A 106 -1.12 -3.06 -28.42
N TYR A 107 -1.53 -3.92 -27.47
CA TYR A 107 -2.56 -3.60 -26.48
C TYR A 107 -2.03 -2.87 -25.25
N THR A 108 -0.71 -2.67 -25.13
CA THR A 108 -0.07 -2.07 -23.95
C THR A 108 -0.67 -0.70 -23.61
N SER A 109 -0.91 0.17 -24.59
CA SER A 109 -1.48 1.49 -24.34
C SER A 109 -2.93 1.43 -23.84
N LYS A 110 -3.75 0.54 -24.40
CA LYS A 110 -5.14 0.35 -23.95
C LYS A 110 -5.20 -0.24 -22.54
N ALA A 111 -4.40 -1.28 -22.28
CA ALA A 111 -4.30 -1.91 -20.97
C ALA A 111 -3.79 -0.93 -19.90
N SER A 112 -2.80 -0.10 -20.24
CA SER A 112 -2.31 0.97 -19.34
C SER A 112 -3.40 1.97 -19.00
N GLY A 113 -4.24 2.36 -19.97
CA GLY A 113 -5.40 3.22 -19.71
C GLY A 113 -6.39 2.60 -18.72
N VAL A 114 -6.70 1.31 -18.89
CA VAL A 114 -7.57 0.57 -17.95
C VAL A 114 -6.93 0.45 -16.57
N PHE A 115 -5.64 0.17 -16.51
CA PHE A 115 -4.88 0.11 -15.27
C PHE A 115 -4.94 1.45 -14.50
N MET A 116 -4.81 2.58 -15.21
CA MET A 116 -4.87 3.92 -14.62
C MET A 116 -6.27 4.27 -14.08
N MET A 117 -7.35 3.72 -14.64
CA MET A 117 -8.68 3.87 -14.04
C MET A 117 -8.75 3.24 -12.63
N GLY A 118 -7.93 2.22 -12.36
CA GLY A 118 -7.81 1.59 -11.03
C GLY A 118 -7.29 2.53 -9.93
N VAL A 119 -6.72 3.68 -10.29
CA VAL A 119 -6.30 4.75 -9.34
C VAL A 119 -7.49 5.30 -8.56
N PHE A 120 -8.72 5.19 -9.10
CA PHE A 120 -9.96 5.53 -8.42
C PHE A 120 -10.11 4.86 -7.04
N GLY A 121 -9.50 3.68 -6.83
CA GLY A 121 -9.47 3.04 -5.53
C GLY A 121 -8.86 3.92 -4.43
N GLY A 122 -7.96 4.84 -4.77
CA GLY A 122 -7.41 5.83 -3.84
C GLY A 122 -8.44 6.81 -3.27
N ALA A 123 -9.57 7.03 -3.95
CA ALA A 123 -10.67 7.84 -3.40
C ALA A 123 -11.65 6.98 -2.58
N VAL A 124 -11.91 5.75 -3.02
CA VAL A 124 -12.91 4.86 -2.39
C VAL A 124 -12.43 4.31 -1.06
N PHE A 125 -11.20 3.79 -1.01
CA PHE A 125 -10.69 3.07 0.16
C PHE A 125 -10.52 3.93 1.41
N PRO A 126 -10.00 5.19 1.32
CA PRO A 126 -9.91 6.04 2.50
C PRO A 126 -11.28 6.37 3.09
N VAL A 127 -12.26 6.68 2.25
CA VAL A 127 -13.64 6.96 2.68
C VAL A 127 -14.27 5.74 3.32
N LEU A 128 -14.11 4.57 2.70
CA LEU A 128 -14.63 3.31 3.24
C LEU A 128 -14.03 2.98 4.62
N GLN A 129 -12.72 3.18 4.79
CA GLN A 129 -12.06 3.02 6.09
C GLN A 129 -12.53 4.07 7.12
N GLY A 130 -12.75 5.31 6.72
CA GLY A 130 -13.30 6.35 7.60
C GLY A 130 -14.69 6.00 8.11
N LEU A 131 -15.59 5.57 7.22
CA LEU A 131 -16.93 5.11 7.60
C LEU A 131 -16.89 3.88 8.54
N LEU A 132 -15.93 2.97 8.31
CA LEU A 132 -15.69 1.84 9.21
C LEU A 132 -15.18 2.30 10.58
N ALA A 133 -14.28 3.29 10.62
CA ALA A 133 -13.79 3.87 11.87
C ALA A 133 -14.93 4.49 12.68
N ASP A 134 -15.81 5.25 12.03
CA ASP A 134 -16.97 5.88 12.66
C ASP A 134 -17.97 4.85 13.20
N TYR A 135 -18.18 3.74 12.47
CA TYR A 135 -19.09 2.66 12.90
C TYR A 135 -18.51 1.80 14.02
N ILE A 136 -17.23 1.45 13.95
CA ILE A 136 -16.54 0.63 14.95
C ILE A 136 -16.20 1.44 16.21
N GLY A 137 -16.03 2.76 16.07
CA GLY A 137 -15.56 3.65 17.11
C GLY A 137 -14.05 3.54 17.38
N SER A 138 -13.29 2.93 16.47
CA SER A 138 -11.84 2.78 16.57
C SER A 138 -11.21 2.59 15.20
N TRP A 139 -10.04 3.20 15.01
CA TRP A 139 -9.24 3.04 13.79
C TRP A 139 -8.45 1.73 13.73
N GLN A 140 -8.21 1.06 14.87
CA GLN A 140 -7.31 -0.09 14.96
C GLN A 140 -7.71 -1.23 14.00
N PHE A 141 -8.97 -1.64 13.99
CA PHE A 141 -9.40 -2.75 13.12
C PHE A 141 -9.70 -2.33 11.68
N THR A 142 -9.70 -1.02 11.38
CA THR A 142 -9.88 -0.53 10.01
C THR A 142 -8.70 -0.89 9.11
N TRP A 143 -7.51 -1.18 9.69
CA TRP A 143 -6.31 -1.63 8.99
C TRP A 143 -6.46 -3.01 8.33
N LEU A 144 -7.50 -3.78 8.69
CA LEU A 144 -7.84 -5.02 8.00
C LEU A 144 -8.19 -4.79 6.52
N VAL A 145 -8.75 -3.62 6.17
CA VAL A 145 -9.09 -3.26 4.80
C VAL A 145 -7.85 -3.18 3.90
N PRO A 146 -6.82 -2.36 4.21
CA PRO A 146 -5.59 -2.34 3.43
C PRO A 146 -4.78 -3.65 3.57
N LEU A 147 -4.79 -4.33 4.72
CA LEU A 147 -4.18 -5.66 4.85
C LEU A 147 -4.77 -6.67 3.86
N PHE A 148 -6.09 -6.70 3.72
CA PHE A 148 -6.75 -7.56 2.73
C PHE A 148 -6.29 -7.25 1.31
N CYS A 149 -6.16 -5.96 0.96
CA CYS A 149 -5.62 -5.56 -0.33
C CYS A 149 -4.17 -6.01 -0.55
N GLU A 150 -3.32 -5.96 0.48
CA GLU A 150 -1.97 -6.49 0.42
C GLU A 150 -1.94 -7.99 0.14
N PHE A 151 -2.85 -8.77 0.74
CA PHE A 151 -3.01 -10.18 0.40
C PHE A 151 -3.46 -10.40 -1.06
N VAL A 152 -4.31 -9.53 -1.61
CA VAL A 152 -4.68 -9.56 -3.04
C VAL A 152 -3.47 -9.26 -3.93
N ILE A 153 -2.61 -8.32 -3.55
CA ILE A 153 -1.36 -8.01 -4.27
C ILE A 153 -0.38 -9.19 -4.19
N LEU A 154 -0.27 -9.84 -3.02
CA LEU A 154 0.55 -11.02 -2.84
C LEU A 154 0.08 -12.17 -3.74
N TRP A 155 -1.24 -12.42 -3.77
CA TRP A 155 -1.85 -13.40 -4.66
C TRP A 155 -1.57 -13.08 -6.14
N TYR A 156 -1.66 -11.80 -6.54
CA TYR A 156 -1.31 -11.36 -7.88
C TYR A 156 0.16 -11.67 -8.23
N GLY A 157 1.11 -11.37 -7.34
CA GLY A 157 2.53 -11.67 -7.56
C GLY A 157 2.87 -13.16 -7.59
N LEU A 158 2.10 -14.00 -6.90
CA LEU A 158 2.30 -15.45 -6.85
C LEU A 158 1.71 -16.17 -8.06
N VAL A 159 0.45 -15.88 -8.37
CA VAL A 159 -0.38 -16.63 -9.33
C VAL A 159 -0.97 -15.72 -10.40
N GLY A 160 -1.55 -14.58 -10.01
CA GLY A 160 -2.38 -13.76 -10.88
C GLY A 160 -1.66 -13.06 -12.04
N TYR A 161 -0.34 -12.87 -11.97
CA TYR A 161 0.43 -12.24 -13.05
C TYR A 161 0.70 -13.18 -14.25
N LYS A 162 0.50 -14.49 -14.09
CA LYS A 162 0.76 -15.46 -15.15
C LYS A 162 -0.32 -15.35 -16.22
N LYS A 163 0.09 -15.34 -17.49
CA LYS A 163 -0.84 -15.51 -18.61
C LYS A 163 -1.45 -16.89 -18.49
N GLN A 164 -2.78 -16.98 -18.37
CA GLN A 164 -3.46 -18.23 -18.63
C GLN A 164 -3.21 -18.57 -20.09
N GLU A 165 -2.43 -19.63 -20.34
CA GLU A 165 -2.40 -20.27 -21.64
C GLU A 165 -3.82 -20.76 -21.91
N ALA A 166 -4.46 -20.14 -22.91
CA ALA A 166 -5.79 -20.51 -23.39
C ALA A 166 -5.69 -21.76 -24.28
#